data_AF-A0A258JR62-F1
#
_entry.id   AF-A0A258JR62-F1
#
_cell.length_a   1.000
_cell.length_b   1.000
_cell.length_c   1.000
_cell.angle_alpha   90.00
_cell.angle_beta   90.00
_cell.angle_gamma   90.00
#
_symmetry.space_group_name_H-M   'P 1'
#
loop_
_entity.id
_entity.type
_entity.pdbx_description
1 polymer ?
#
loop_
_entity_poly.entity_id
_entity_poly.type
_entity_poly.pdbx_seq_one_letter_code
_entity_poly.pdbx_strand_id
1 'polypeptide(L)'
;MKTILALFLFGTIVVTQAQETSVRSETNINAHSNKITYYQERGAEDAKFELAFTAKTKAEEKAFWKEQKAYEKELKKKNRKAYRAYIASKKEVYTVHHYSCDAHCHHSDAFYSHAGFYYYQYNQPTYQRSTSYPAVRTQIGVRAPSVRLGL
;
A
#
# COMPACT_ATOMS: atom_id res chain seq x y z
N MET A 1 19.93 -34.41 -69.72
CA MET A 1 20.55 -33.13 -69.30
C MET A 1 20.48 -33.09 -67.78
N LYS A 2 21.58 -33.41 -67.09
CA LYS A 2 22.45 -32.47 -66.34
C LYS A 2 21.71 -31.65 -65.27
N THR A 3 22.09 -31.96 -64.04
CA THR A 3 21.68 -31.48 -62.71
C THR A 3 21.66 -29.96 -62.54
N ILE A 4 20.71 -29.46 -61.73
CA ILE A 4 20.96 -28.30 -60.87
C ILE A 4 20.52 -28.64 -59.44
N LEU A 5 21.53 -28.72 -58.59
CA LEU A 5 21.50 -28.72 -57.13
C LEU A 5 21.37 -27.27 -56.66
N ALA A 6 20.46 -26.97 -55.73
CA ALA A 6 20.59 -25.80 -54.86
C ALA A 6 19.89 -26.06 -53.52
N LEU A 7 20.71 -26.39 -52.52
CA LEU A 7 20.36 -26.32 -51.11
C LEU A 7 20.01 -24.88 -50.74
N PHE A 8 18.92 -24.67 -49.99
CA PHE A 8 18.87 -23.58 -49.03
C PHE A 8 18.38 -24.06 -47.66
N LEU A 9 19.16 -23.64 -46.67
CA LEU A 9 19.23 -24.12 -45.31
C LEU A 9 17.94 -23.94 -44.51
N PHE A 10 17.78 -24.89 -43.59
CA PHE A 10 17.09 -24.79 -42.31
C PHE A 10 17.06 -23.38 -41.71
N GLY A 11 15.87 -22.94 -41.34
CA GLY A 11 15.65 -21.79 -40.48
C GLY A 11 14.35 -21.95 -39.70
N THR A 12 14.20 -23.01 -38.92
CA THR A 12 13.14 -23.08 -37.90
C THR A 12 13.49 -22.07 -36.82
N ILE A 13 12.85 -20.90 -36.86
CA ILE A 13 12.87 -19.96 -35.75
C ILE A 13 12.06 -20.61 -34.62
N VAL A 14 12.76 -21.30 -33.72
CA VAL A 14 12.18 -21.66 -32.42
C VAL A 14 12.06 -20.35 -31.66
N VAL A 15 10.86 -19.79 -31.61
CA VAL A 15 10.55 -18.64 -30.75
C VAL A 15 10.62 -19.17 -29.31
N THR A 16 11.74 -18.92 -28.64
CA THR A 16 11.88 -19.22 -27.22
C THR A 16 10.96 -18.28 -26.44
N GLN A 17 9.84 -18.79 -25.93
CA GLN A 17 9.03 -18.12 -24.91
C GLN A 17 9.82 -18.09 -23.58
N ALA A 18 10.84 -17.23 -23.49
CA ALA A 18 11.67 -17.09 -22.28
C ALA A 18 11.30 -15.85 -21.43
N GLN A 19 10.22 -15.15 -21.75
CA GLN A 19 9.76 -13.94 -21.05
C GLN A 19 8.29 -14.04 -20.61
N GLU A 20 7.92 -15.08 -19.85
CA GLU A 20 6.60 -15.10 -19.19
C GLU A 20 6.67 -14.88 -17.67
N THR A 21 7.84 -15.01 -17.07
CA THR A 21 8.02 -14.91 -15.62
C THR A 21 8.27 -13.48 -15.14
N SER A 22 9.04 -12.66 -15.86
CA SER A 22 9.27 -11.25 -15.50
C SER A 22 8.03 -10.38 -15.69
N VAL A 23 7.32 -10.52 -16.81
CA VAL A 23 6.09 -9.76 -17.11
C VAL A 23 4.95 -10.15 -16.16
N ARG A 24 4.78 -11.44 -15.82
CA ARG A 24 3.82 -11.86 -14.78
C ARG A 24 4.21 -11.33 -13.40
N SER A 25 5.50 -11.30 -13.05
CA SER A 25 5.97 -10.77 -11.77
C SER A 25 5.71 -9.27 -11.66
N GLU A 26 6.07 -8.49 -12.69
CA GLU A 26 5.85 -7.03 -12.72
C GLU A 26 4.36 -6.68 -12.74
N THR A 27 3.53 -7.36 -13.55
CA THR A 27 2.08 -7.15 -13.57
C THR A 27 1.42 -7.50 -12.23
N ASN A 28 1.86 -8.57 -11.56
CA ASN A 28 1.35 -8.92 -10.23
C ASN A 28 1.82 -7.94 -9.14
N ILE A 29 3.07 -7.46 -9.21
CA ILE A 29 3.57 -6.43 -8.28
C ILE A 29 2.81 -5.12 -8.48
N ASN A 30 2.60 -4.69 -9.72
CA ASN A 30 1.83 -3.49 -10.03
C ASN A 30 0.36 -3.64 -9.62
N ALA A 31 -0.28 -4.79 -9.89
CA ALA A 31 -1.64 -5.06 -9.46
C ALA A 31 -1.77 -5.14 -7.92
N HIS A 32 -0.77 -5.69 -7.22
CA HIS A 32 -0.74 -5.71 -5.76
C HIS A 32 -0.53 -4.31 -5.19
N SER A 33 0.39 -3.54 -5.75
CA SER A 33 0.65 -2.15 -5.38
C SER A 33 -0.60 -1.29 -5.57
N ASN A 34 -1.23 -1.37 -6.75
CA ASN A 34 -2.46 -0.64 -7.05
C ASN A 34 -3.62 -1.01 -6.11
N LYS A 35 -3.75 -2.29 -5.75
CA LYS A 35 -4.73 -2.73 -4.74
C LYS A 35 -4.44 -2.13 -3.37
N ILE A 36 -3.17 -2.04 -2.96
CA ILE A 36 -2.81 -1.42 -1.68
C ILE A 36 -3.12 0.08 -1.72
N THR A 37 -2.76 0.79 -2.78
CA THR A 37 -3.09 2.21 -2.97
C THR A 37 -4.59 2.45 -2.88
N TYR A 38 -5.40 1.63 -3.56
CA TYR A 38 -6.86 1.71 -3.50
C TYR A 38 -7.40 1.64 -2.05
N TYR A 39 -6.90 0.71 -1.23
CA TYR A 39 -7.37 0.61 0.15
C TYR A 39 -6.87 1.74 1.04
N GLN A 40 -5.73 2.36 0.72
CA GLN A 40 -5.29 3.58 1.41
C GLN A 40 -6.26 4.72 1.09
N GLU A 41 -6.49 5.01 -0.19
CA GLU A 41 -7.42 6.04 -0.63
C GLU A 41 -8.82 5.83 -0.04
N ARG A 42 -9.34 4.61 -0.16
CA ARG A 42 -10.63 4.24 0.40
C ARG A 42 -10.70 4.43 1.92
N GLY A 43 -9.62 4.11 2.63
CA GLY A 43 -9.51 4.36 4.07
C GLY A 43 -9.58 5.85 4.41
N ALA A 44 -8.85 6.69 3.68
CA ALA A 44 -8.90 8.13 3.87
C ALA A 44 -10.29 8.70 3.57
N GLU A 45 -10.94 8.26 2.49
CA GLU A 45 -12.28 8.68 2.10
C GLU A 45 -13.33 8.29 3.15
N ASP A 46 -13.32 7.02 3.58
CA ASP A 46 -14.25 6.54 4.60
C ASP A 46 -14.05 7.28 5.93
N ALA A 47 -12.80 7.56 6.33
CA ALA A 47 -12.54 8.37 7.53
C ALA A 47 -13.07 9.80 7.38
N LYS A 48 -12.87 10.46 6.24
CA LYS A 48 -13.43 11.80 6.01
C LYS A 48 -14.96 11.80 6.07
N PHE A 49 -15.58 10.77 5.50
CA PHE A 49 -17.03 10.59 5.59
C PHE A 49 -17.47 10.37 7.04
N GLU A 50 -16.82 9.47 7.78
CA GLU A 50 -17.10 9.18 9.18
C GLU A 50 -16.98 10.42 10.08
N LEU A 51 -15.99 11.28 9.84
CA LEU A 51 -15.79 12.53 10.58
C LEU A 51 -16.83 13.60 10.25
N ALA A 52 -17.43 13.57 9.06
CA ALA A 52 -18.49 14.49 8.65
C ALA A 52 -19.90 13.91 8.88
N PHE A 53 -19.99 12.62 9.17
CA PHE A 53 -21.25 11.90 9.27
C PHE A 53 -22.02 12.36 10.51
N THR A 54 -23.24 12.85 10.27
CA THR A 54 -24.18 13.22 11.32
C THR A 54 -25.44 12.38 11.15
N ALA A 55 -25.63 11.42 12.06
CA ALA A 55 -26.85 10.61 12.07
C ALA A 55 -28.04 11.42 12.56
N LYS A 56 -29.22 11.19 11.97
CA LYS A 56 -30.48 11.80 12.44
C LYS A 56 -31.01 11.08 13.68
N THR A 57 -30.67 9.80 13.84
CA THR A 57 -31.11 8.97 14.97
C THR A 57 -29.98 8.11 15.51
N LYS A 58 -30.06 7.75 16.80
CA LYS A 58 -29.13 6.80 17.43
C LYS A 58 -29.15 5.42 16.75
N ALA A 59 -30.29 5.03 16.18
CA ALA A 59 -30.44 3.76 15.48
C ALA A 59 -29.67 3.75 14.16
N GLU A 60 -29.76 4.84 13.40
CA GLU A 60 -29.00 5.06 12.16
C GLU A 60 -27.49 5.05 12.43
N GLU A 61 -27.05 5.77 13.46
CA GLU A 61 -25.64 5.79 13.87
C GLU A 61 -25.14 4.38 14.23
N LYS A 62 -25.92 3.64 15.02
CA LYS A 62 -25.58 2.28 15.40
C LYS A 62 -25.50 1.35 14.19
N ALA A 63 -26.40 1.51 13.22
CA ALA A 63 -26.40 0.73 11.98
C ALA A 63 -25.14 1.04 11.16
N PHE A 64 -24.84 2.33 10.97
CA PHE A 64 -23.64 2.79 10.28
C PHE A 64 -22.36 2.17 10.87
N TRP A 65 -22.17 2.29 12.19
CA TRP A 65 -20.99 1.72 12.83
C TRP A 65 -20.93 0.20 12.80
N LYS A 66 -22.08 -0.47 12.78
CA LYS A 66 -22.17 -1.93 12.64
C LYS A 66 -21.72 -2.37 11.25
N GLU A 67 -22.17 -1.67 10.21
CA GLU A 67 -21.77 -1.91 8.83
C GLU A 67 -20.28 -1.66 8.63
N GLN A 68 -19.78 -0.55 9.16
CA GLN A 68 -18.37 -0.20 9.11
C GLN A 68 -17.49 -1.28 9.74
N LYS A 69 -17.84 -1.75 10.95
CA LYS A 69 -17.15 -2.86 11.62
C LYS A 69 -17.24 -4.17 10.84
N ALA A 70 -18.36 -4.45 10.20
CA ALA A 70 -18.54 -5.65 9.39
C ALA A 70 -17.64 -5.62 8.15
N TYR A 71 -17.60 -4.50 7.43
CA TYR A 71 -16.70 -4.29 6.30
C TYR A 71 -15.24 -4.52 6.70
N GLU A 72 -14.78 -3.89 7.79
CA GLU A 72 -13.41 -4.01 8.28
C GLU A 72 -13.06 -5.44 8.68
N LYS A 73 -13.99 -6.15 9.33
CA LYS A 73 -13.81 -7.55 9.69
C LYS A 73 -13.67 -8.45 8.46
N GLU A 74 -14.51 -8.24 7.45
CA GLU A 74 -14.44 -9.00 6.20
C GLU A 74 -13.18 -8.66 5.39
N LEU A 75 -12.77 -7.39 5.33
CA LEU A 75 -11.52 -6.98 4.71
C LEU A 75 -10.31 -7.62 5.39
N LYS A 76 -10.30 -7.65 6.74
CA LYS A 76 -9.24 -8.31 7.53
C LYS A 76 -9.14 -9.80 7.23
N LYS A 77 -10.28 -10.49 7.08
CA LYS A 77 -10.33 -11.92 6.72
C LYS A 77 -9.82 -12.15 5.30
N LYS A 78 -10.28 -11.37 4.33
CA LYS A 78 -9.97 -11.53 2.90
C LYS A 78 -8.52 -11.17 2.60
N ASN A 79 -8.04 -10.04 3.11
CA ASN A 79 -6.70 -9.54 2.83
C ASN A 79 -6.16 -8.69 3.98
N ARG A 80 -5.31 -9.31 4.81
CA ARG A 80 -4.68 -8.64 5.96
C ARG A 80 -3.81 -7.46 5.56
N LYS A 81 -3.15 -7.47 4.39
CA LYS A 81 -2.31 -6.34 3.94
C LYS A 81 -3.18 -5.14 3.54
N ALA A 82 -4.25 -5.39 2.79
CA ALA A 82 -5.24 -4.38 2.44
C ALA A 82 -5.89 -3.77 3.68
N TYR A 83 -6.33 -4.60 4.63
CA TYR A 83 -6.87 -4.14 5.90
C TYR A 83 -5.90 -3.23 6.65
N ARG A 84 -4.61 -3.58 6.69
CA ARG A 84 -3.59 -2.75 7.34
C ARG A 84 -3.42 -1.40 6.65
N ALA A 85 -3.42 -1.39 5.32
CA ALA A 85 -3.32 -0.16 4.54
C ALA A 85 -4.54 0.75 4.76
N TYR A 86 -5.74 0.15 4.77
CA TYR A 86 -7.00 0.81 5.07
C TYR A 86 -7.02 1.46 6.46
N ILE A 87 -6.73 0.68 7.51
CA ILE A 87 -6.71 1.18 8.90
C ILE A 87 -5.61 2.21 9.12
N ALA A 88 -4.44 2.05 8.50
CA ALA A 88 -3.36 3.03 8.58
C ALA A 88 -3.79 4.39 8.01
N SER A 89 -4.45 4.39 6.84
CA SER A 89 -4.93 5.63 6.25
C SER A 89 -6.06 6.28 7.07
N LYS A 90 -7.00 5.47 7.62
CA LYS A 90 -8.01 5.99 8.56
C LYS A 90 -7.35 6.66 9.75
N LYS A 91 -6.34 6.01 10.36
CA LYS A 91 -5.60 6.58 11.49
C LYS A 91 -5.00 7.94 11.16
N GLU A 92 -4.39 8.12 9.99
CA GLU A 92 -3.82 9.42 9.59
C GLU A 92 -4.87 10.52 9.58
N VAL A 93 -6.02 10.28 8.94
CA VAL A 93 -7.14 11.23 8.88
C VAL A 93 -7.72 11.52 10.27
N TYR A 94 -7.97 10.47 11.06
CA TYR A 94 -8.45 10.61 12.44
C TYR A 94 -7.45 11.40 13.29
N THR A 95 -6.15 11.12 13.17
CA THR A 95 -5.11 11.82 13.94
C THR A 95 -5.08 13.31 13.59
N VAL A 96 -5.14 13.66 12.30
CA VAL A 96 -5.24 15.06 11.87
C VAL A 96 -6.48 15.71 12.49
N HIS A 97 -7.63 15.04 12.41
CA HIS A 97 -8.87 15.52 13.02
C HIS A 97 -8.73 15.73 14.51
N HIS A 98 -8.15 14.78 15.26
CA HIS A 98 -7.93 14.90 16.70
C HIS A 98 -7.13 16.16 17.07
N TYR A 99 -6.15 16.56 16.25
CA TYR A 99 -5.38 17.78 16.48
C TYR A 99 -6.07 19.06 15.99
N SER A 100 -6.88 18.99 14.94
CA SER A 100 -7.59 20.16 14.39
C SER A 100 -8.96 20.40 15.01
N CYS A 101 -9.47 19.42 15.74
CA CYS A 101 -10.81 19.43 16.30
C CYS A 101 -10.83 20.24 17.61
N ASP A 102 -11.64 21.30 17.62
CA ASP A 102 -11.81 22.20 18.74
C ASP A 102 -13.21 22.06 19.37
N ALA A 103 -13.63 23.05 20.16
CA ALA A 103 -14.94 23.07 20.81
C ALA A 103 -16.14 23.08 19.84
N HIS A 104 -15.94 23.35 18.54
CA HIS A 104 -16.98 23.36 17.52
C HIS A 104 -17.20 21.98 16.86
N CYS A 105 -16.32 21.02 17.15
CA CYS A 105 -16.55 19.64 16.76
C CYS A 105 -17.70 19.03 17.58
N HIS A 106 -18.86 18.89 16.95
CA HIS A 106 -19.97 18.16 17.53
C HIS A 106 -19.97 16.72 17.05
N HIS A 107 -19.45 15.82 17.89
CA HIS A 107 -19.52 14.37 17.70
C HIS A 107 -20.40 13.73 18.77
N SER A 108 -21.04 12.62 18.43
CA SER A 108 -21.83 11.84 19.39
C SER A 108 -20.91 11.04 20.34
N ASP A 109 -21.48 10.57 21.46
CA ASP A 109 -20.78 9.63 22.36
C ASP A 109 -20.38 8.34 21.63
N ALA A 110 -21.23 7.87 20.71
CA ALA A 110 -20.95 6.68 19.93
C ALA A 110 -19.75 6.90 19.02
N PHE A 111 -19.68 8.04 18.31
CA PHE A 111 -18.51 8.42 17.53
C PHE A 111 -17.23 8.35 18.37
N TYR A 112 -17.20 8.94 19.56
CA TYR A 112 -15.98 8.93 20.39
C TYR A 112 -15.58 7.51 20.81
N SER A 113 -16.56 6.64 21.12
CA SER A 113 -16.30 5.23 21.39
C SER A 113 -15.67 4.49 20.20
N HIS A 114 -15.99 4.90 18.97
CA HIS A 114 -15.45 4.32 17.75
C HIS A 114 -14.11 4.94 17.34
N ALA A 115 -14.00 6.27 17.40
CA ALA A 115 -12.81 7.04 17.07
C ALA A 115 -11.60 6.66 17.95
N GLY A 116 -11.84 6.35 19.23
CA GLY A 116 -10.80 5.90 20.17
C GLY A 116 -10.02 4.66 19.69
N PHE A 117 -10.64 3.79 18.89
CA PHE A 117 -9.94 2.66 18.27
C PHE A 117 -8.83 3.12 17.32
N TYR A 118 -9.10 4.12 16.48
CA TYR A 118 -8.14 4.62 15.50
C TYR A 118 -7.06 5.51 16.16
N TYR A 119 -7.39 6.23 17.23
CA TYR A 119 -6.43 7.04 17.99
C TYR A 119 -5.41 6.19 18.75
N TYR A 120 -5.87 5.20 19.52
CA TYR A 120 -5.04 4.59 20.57
C TYR A 120 -4.67 3.13 20.32
N GLN A 121 -5.55 2.32 19.71
CA GLN A 121 -5.36 0.87 19.67
C GLN A 121 -4.41 0.39 18.55
N TYR A 122 -4.10 1.21 17.55
CA TYR A 122 -3.16 0.86 16.48
C TYR A 122 -1.75 1.43 16.70
N ASN A 123 -1.35 1.67 17.95
CA ASN A 123 0.01 2.05 18.36
C ASN A 123 0.88 0.83 18.71
N GLN A 124 0.67 -0.31 18.05
CA GLN A 124 1.63 -1.42 18.14
C GLN A 124 2.89 -1.05 17.34
N PRO A 125 4.09 -0.96 17.95
CA PRO A 125 5.33 -0.49 17.31
C PRO A 125 5.78 -1.31 16.11
N THR A 126 5.24 -2.52 15.94
CA THR A 126 5.66 -3.49 14.91
C THR A 126 5.25 -3.13 13.49
N TYR A 127 4.54 -2.00 13.29
CA TYR A 127 4.04 -1.62 11.98
C TYR A 127 4.13 -0.12 11.67
N GLN A 128 5.09 0.60 12.27
CA GLN A 128 5.61 1.78 11.60
C GLN A 128 6.33 1.29 10.34
N ARG A 129 5.60 1.33 9.23
CA ARG A 129 6.16 1.19 7.90
C ARG A 129 7.15 2.35 7.74
N SER A 130 8.43 2.07 7.97
CA SER A 130 9.50 2.92 7.49
C SER A 130 9.19 3.18 6.02
N THR A 131 8.81 4.41 5.72
CA THR A 131 8.89 4.96 4.37
C THR A 131 10.38 4.92 4.05
N SER A 132 10.81 3.80 3.48
CA SER A 132 12.16 3.65 2.94
C SER A 132 12.21 4.53 1.69
N TYR A 133 12.46 5.83 1.90
CA TYR A 133 12.97 6.68 0.85
C TYR A 133 14.27 6.01 0.36
N PRO A 134 14.43 5.70 -0.94
CA PRO A 134 15.69 5.19 -1.42
C PRO A 134 16.72 6.32 -1.29
N ALA A 135 17.50 6.30 -0.21
CA ALA A 135 18.70 7.11 -0.09
C ALA A 135 19.67 6.63 -1.17
N VAL A 136 19.68 7.32 -2.30
CA VAL A 136 20.66 7.12 -3.37
C VAL A 136 22.04 7.41 -2.79
N ARG A 137 22.75 6.36 -2.38
CA ARG A 137 24.09 6.43 -1.80
C ARG A 137 25.11 6.25 -2.91
N THR A 138 25.53 7.34 -3.55
CA THR A 138 26.65 7.33 -4.49
C THR A 138 27.97 7.33 -3.71
N GLN A 139 28.51 6.16 -3.38
CA GLN A 139 29.89 6.05 -2.91
C GLN A 139 30.83 5.90 -4.12
N ILE A 140 31.34 7.02 -4.63
CA ILE A 140 32.49 7.01 -5.53
C ILE A 140 33.74 7.06 -4.64
N GLY A 141 34.37 5.92 -4.43
CA GLY A 141 35.65 5.83 -3.72
C GLY A 141 36.81 5.87 -4.71
N VAL A 142 37.55 6.97 -4.76
CA VAL A 142 38.84 7.03 -5.47
C VAL A 142 39.95 6.48 -4.58
N ARG A 143 40.52 5.35 -4.99
CA ARG A 143 41.61 4.67 -4.28
C ARG A 143 42.94 5.21 -4.83
N ALA A 144 43.62 6.08 -4.09
CA ALA A 144 44.97 6.52 -4.45
C ALA A 144 46.00 5.47 -3.99
N PRO A 145 46.96 5.05 -4.84
CA PRO A 145 48.01 4.12 -4.45
C PRO A 145 49.07 4.81 -3.57
N SER A 146 49.47 4.18 -2.47
CA SER A 146 50.56 4.65 -1.62
C SER A 146 51.88 3.97 -2.01
N VAL A 147 52.88 4.76 -2.39
CA VAL A 147 54.26 4.28 -2.62
C VAL A 147 55.04 4.38 -1.31
N ARG A 148 55.71 3.30 -0.89
CA ARG A 148 56.65 3.32 0.23
C ARG A 148 58.07 3.28 -0.33
N LEU A 149 58.88 4.27 0.02
CA LEU A 149 60.34 4.26 -0.19
C LEU A 149 60.98 3.61 1.04
N GLY A 150 61.69 2.51 0.85
CA GLY A 150 62.46 1.84 1.91
C GLY A 150 63.86 2.44 2.04
N LEU A 151 64.38 2.42 3.26
CA LEU A 151 65.78 2.64 3.62
C LEU A 151 66.29 1.39 4.31
#